data_AF-Q46562-F1
#
_entry.id   AF-Q46562-F1
#
_cell.length_a   1.000
_cell.length_b   1.000
_cell.length_c   1.000
_cell.angle_alpha   90.00
_cell.angle_beta   90.00
_cell.angle_gamma   90.00
#
_symmetry.space_group_name_H-M   'P 1'
#
loop_
_entity.id
_entity.type
_entity.pdbx_description
1 polymer ?
#
loop_
_entity_poly.entity_id
_entity_poly.type
_entity_poly.pdbx_seq_one_letter_code
_entity_poly.pdbx_strand_id
1 'polypeptide(L)' 'MSDSFIGATTSPTITILNPDHVLLSLLSCLELAADHPDRELDHETQADLLRLAYHLTQACFEKNAAETAALED' A
#
# COMPACT_ATOMS: atom_id res chain seq x y z
N MET A 1 25.33 26.27 -34.65
CA MET A 1 24.69 26.20 -33.32
C MET A 1 23.45 25.36 -33.47
N SER A 2 23.52 24.13 -33.00
CA SER A 2 22.40 23.19 -32.95
C SER A 2 22.55 22.44 -31.65
N ASP A 3 22.17 23.11 -30.55
CA ASP A 3 22.01 22.44 -29.26
C ASP A 3 20.72 21.66 -29.32
N SER A 4 20.86 20.36 -29.58
CA SER A 4 19.80 19.38 -29.35
C SER A 4 19.43 19.42 -27.88
N PHE A 5 18.29 20.03 -27.57
CA PHE A 5 17.65 19.93 -26.27
C PHE A 5 17.19 18.47 -26.10
N ILE A 6 18.02 17.66 -25.44
CA ILE A 6 17.62 16.33 -24.98
C ILE A 6 16.52 16.57 -23.96
N GLY A 7 15.28 16.37 -24.38
CA GLY A 7 14.15 16.26 -23.47
C GLY A 7 14.44 15.13 -22.50
N ALA A 8 14.83 15.49 -21.27
CA ALA A 8 14.90 14.56 -20.16
C ALA A 8 13.48 14.03 -19.95
N THR A 9 13.22 12.83 -20.47
CA THR A 9 12.04 12.05 -20.14
C THR A 9 12.22 11.61 -18.70
N THR A 10 11.79 12.44 -17.74
CA THR A 10 11.59 11.99 -16.36
C THR A 10 10.43 11.02 -16.36
N SER A 11 10.72 9.76 -16.69
CA SER A 11 9.81 8.66 -16.44
C SER A 11 9.50 8.66 -14.95
N PRO A 12 8.23 8.78 -14.52
CA PRO A 12 7.92 8.69 -13.11
C PRO A 12 8.31 7.29 -12.65
N THR A 13 9.33 7.21 -11.80
CA THR A 13 9.65 5.98 -11.08
C THR A 13 8.46 5.67 -10.18
N ILE A 14 7.54 4.83 -10.66
CA ILE A 14 6.47 4.28 -9.83
C ILE A 14 7.15 3.30 -8.88
N THR A 15 7.34 3.71 -7.63
CA THR A 15 7.75 2.78 -6.57
C THR A 15 6.57 1.85 -6.30
N ILE A 16 6.62 0.65 -6.85
CA ILE A 16 5.66 -0.41 -6.52
C ILE A 16 6.01 -0.88 -5.11
N LEU A 17 5.24 -0.43 -4.12
CA LEU A 17 5.37 -0.92 -2.76
C LEU A 17 4.82 -2.34 -2.68
N ASN A 18 5.51 -3.22 -1.95
CA ASN A 18 5.00 -4.56 -1.68
C ASN A 18 3.71 -4.42 -0.83
N PRO A 19 2.54 -4.90 -1.32
CA PRO A 19 1.27 -4.77 -0.60
C PRO A 19 1.31 -5.41 0.79
N ASP A 20 2.07 -6.48 1.00
CA ASP A 20 2.22 -7.13 2.31
C ASP A 20 2.88 -6.19 3.33
N HIS A 21 3.93 -5.48 2.90
CA HIS A 21 4.63 -4.53 3.77
C HIS A 21 3.79 -3.30 4.08
N VAL A 22 3.00 -2.82 3.10
CA VAL A 22 2.08 -1.70 3.28
C VAL A 22 0.97 -2.09 4.25
N LEU A 23 0.39 -3.27 4.08
CA LEU A 23 -0.66 -3.78 4.97
C LEU A 23 -0.15 -3.92 6.41
N LEU A 24 1.02 -4.53 6.62
CA LEU A 24 1.61 -4.67 7.95
C LEU A 24 1.84 -3.31 8.61
N SER A 25 2.42 -2.36 7.88
CA SER A 25 2.68 -1.02 8.40
C SER A 25 1.39 -0.30 8.77
N LEU A 26 0.36 -0.42 7.93
CA LEU A 26 -0.96 0.16 8.15
C LEU A 26 -1.65 -0.41 9.40
N LEU A 27 -1.60 -1.73 9.58
CA LEU A 27 -2.16 -2.39 10.76
C LEU A 27 -1.44 -1.95 12.04
N SER A 28 -0.10 -1.84 12.02
CA SER A 28 0.64 -1.32 13.17
C SER A 28 0.30 0.14 13.49
N CYS A 29 0.03 0.98 12.49
CA CYS A 29 -0.42 2.35 12.72
C CYS A 29 -1.81 2.40 13.38
N LEU A 30 -2.73 1.53 12.95
CA LEU A 30 -4.07 1.44 13.52
C LEU A 30 -4.05 0.91 14.96
N GLU A 31 -3.19 -0.07 15.25
CA GLU A 31 -2.97 -0.59 16.60
C GLU A 31 -2.41 0.50 17.53
N LEU A 32 -1.36 1.21 17.09
CA LEU A 32 -0.77 2.31 17.85
C LEU A 32 -1.77 3.46 18.11
N ALA A 33 -2.66 3.73 17.14
CA ALA A 33 -3.70 4.73 17.30
C ALA A 33 -4.76 4.30 18.32
N ALA A 34 -5.11 3.00 18.37
CA ALA A 34 -6.03 2.46 19.35
C ALA A 34 -5.46 2.52 20.79
N ASP A 35 -4.14 2.34 20.94
CA ASP A 35 -3.45 2.42 22.24
C ASP A 35 -3.26 3.86 22.75
N HIS A 36 -3.42 4.86 21.87
CA HIS A 36 -3.22 6.27 22.18
C HIS A 36 -4.42 7.12 21.71
N PRO A 37 -5.60 6.98 22.34
CA PRO A 37 -6.82 7.70 21.94
C PRO A 37 -6.65 9.22 22.04
N ASP A 38 -5.70 9.70 22.85
CA ASP A 38 -5.37 11.12 23.01
C ASP A 38 -4.66 11.71 21.78
N ARG A 39 -4.12 10.85 20.91
CA ARG A 39 -3.55 11.21 19.61
C ARG A 39 -4.62 10.93 18.55
N GLU A 40 -5.68 11.73 18.60
CA GLU A 40 -6.88 11.54 17.78
C GLU A 40 -6.53 11.39 16.29
N LEU A 41 -6.61 10.15 15.80
CA LEU A 41 -7.07 9.91 14.45
C LEU A 41 -8.57 10.19 14.46
N ASP A 42 -9.02 11.13 13.65
CA ASP A 42 -10.45 11.36 13.52
C ASP A 42 -11.13 10.08 12.99
N HIS A 43 -12.41 9.92 13.32
CA HIS A 43 -13.15 8.68 13.04
C HIS A 43 -13.27 8.42 11.53
N GLU A 44 -13.24 9.46 10.69
CA GLU A 44 -13.33 9.33 9.24
C GLU A 44 -12.01 8.79 8.68
N THR A 45 -10.87 9.37 9.06
CA THR A 45 -9.54 8.86 8.69
C THR A 45 -9.33 7.43 9.21
N GLN A 46 -9.76 7.13 10.44
CA GLN A 46 -9.67 5.77 10.98
C GLN A 46 -10.51 4.78 10.14
N ALA A 47 -11.73 5.15 9.75
CA ALA A 47 -12.59 4.33 8.92
C ALA A 47 -12.00 4.09 7.52
N ASP A 48 -11.39 5.12 6.91
CA ASP A 48 -10.77 5.00 5.59
C ASP A 48 -9.49 4.16 5.62
N LEU A 49 -8.69 4.26 6.69
CA LEU A 49 -7.54 3.38 6.90
C LEU A 49 -7.96 1.92 7.11
N LEU A 50 -9.05 1.67 7.83
CA LEU A 50 -9.61 0.32 7.99
C LEU A 50 -10.13 -0.25 6.66
N ARG A 51 -10.80 0.56 5.83
CA ARG A 51 -11.21 0.16 4.48
C ARG A 51 -10.03 -0.15 3.59
N LEU A 52 -8.98 0.66 3.64
CA LEU A 52 -7.75 0.41 2.90
C LEU A 52 -7.11 -0.92 3.34
N ALA A 53 -7.01 -1.17 4.64
CA ALA A 53 -6.49 -2.43 5.19
C ALA A 53 -7.32 -3.63 4.71
N TYR A 54 -8.64 -3.51 4.70
CA TYR A 54 -9.54 -4.54 4.18
C TYR A 54 -9.25 -4.88 2.70
N HIS A 55 -9.18 -3.86 1.83
CA HIS A 55 -8.94 -4.07 0.41
C HIS A 55 -7.53 -4.63 0.12
N LEU A 56 -6.51 -4.17 0.85
CA LEU A 56 -5.16 -4.72 0.75
C LEU A 56 -5.12 -6.18 1.20
N THR A 57 -5.78 -6.51 2.30
CA THR A 57 -5.90 -7.89 2.80
C THR A 57 -6.54 -8.80 1.75
N GLN A 58 -7.64 -8.35 1.13
CA GLN A 58 -8.29 -9.09 0.05
C GLN A 58 -7.36 -9.33 -1.14
N ALA A 59 -6.66 -8.28 -1.60
CA ALA A 59 -5.70 -8.40 -2.71
C ALA A 59 -4.55 -9.37 -2.39
N CYS A 60 -4.04 -9.36 -1.15
CA CYS A 60 -3.04 -10.31 -0.69
C CYS A 60 -3.55 -11.75 -0.71
N PHE A 61 -4.79 -12.00 -0.27
CA PHE A 61 -5.39 -13.33 -0.34
C PHE A 61 -5.58 -13.84 -1.76
N GLU A 62 -6.08 -12.99 -2.66
CA GLU A 62 -6.27 -13.34 -4.07
C GLU A 62 -4.93 -13.66 -4.75
N LYS A 63 -3.90 -12.85 -4.49
CA LYS A 63 -2.52 -13.10 -4.96
C LYS A 63 -1.98 -14.42 -4.42
N ASN A 64 -2.05 -14.65 -3.12
CA ASN A 64 -1.52 -15.86 -2.48
C ASN A 64 -2.25 -17.12 -2.98
N ALA A 65 -3.56 -17.05 -3.19
CA ALA A 65 -4.34 -18.14 -3.77
C ALA A 65 -3.91 -18.45 -5.21
N ALA A 66 -3.69 -17.41 -6.03
CA ALA A 66 -3.20 -17.58 -7.39
C ALA A 66 -1.78 -18.17 -7.43
N GLU A 67 -0.87 -17.71 -6.56
CA GLU A 67 0.49 -18.26 -6.43
C GLU A 67 0.48 -19.72 -5.96
N THR A 68 -0.41 -20.07 -5.02
CA THR A 68 -0.58 -21.45 -4.54
C THR A 68 -1.08 -22.36 -5.66
N ALA A 69 -2.10 -21.93 -6.41
CA ALA A 69 -2.62 -22.68 -7.54
C ALA A 69 -1.56 -22.91 -8.64
N ALA A 70 -0.69 -21.93 -8.88
CA ALA A 70 0.40 -22.04 -9.86
C ALA A 70 1.54 -22.98 -9.43
N LEU A 71 1.62 -23.38 -8.16
CA LEU A 71 2.58 -24.36 -7.65
C LEU A 71 2.05 -25.79 -7.66
N GLU A 72 0.73 -25.96 -7.81
CA GLU A 72 0.05 -27.26 -7.85
C GLU A 72 -0.14 -27.82 -9.27
N ASP A 73 0.10 -27.00 -10.31
CA ASP A 73 0.08 -27.34 -11.75
C ASP A 73 1.48 -27.68 -12.28
#